data_AF-A0AA51ML77-F1
#
_entry.id   AF-A0AA51ML77-F1
#
_cell.length_a   1.000
_cell.length_b   1.000
_cell.length_c   1.000
_cell.angle_alpha   90.00
_cell.angle_beta   90.00
_cell.angle_gamma   90.00
#
_symmetry.space_group_name_H-M   'P 1'
#
loop_
_entity.id
_entity.type
_entity.pdbx_description
1 polymer ?
#
loop_
_entity_poly.entity_id
_entity_poly.type
_entity_poly.pdbx_seq_one_letter_code
_entity_poly.pdbx_strand_id
1 'polypeptide(L)'
;MDCRIALPGQLFYTTQIPVCLWFLTKSKRADSRGGSRTALTPTALTRDRQGETLFMDARNIGSMVDRTHKELTSADIAYIADTYHRWRMADTCEDGGCKGGSRTAPTMYVDIAGFCKAATLADIKANDYVLTPGRYVGAAEIADDGIAFETKIRKNLAVLGYGE
;
A
#
# COMPACT_ATOMS: atom_id res chain seq x y z
N MET A 1 13.92 -7.89 1.22
CA MET A 1 12.96 -6.82 0.94
C MET A 1 11.85 -6.85 1.98
N ASP A 2 11.53 -5.78 2.72
CA ASP A 2 10.47 -5.79 3.75
C ASP A 2 9.14 -5.29 3.17
N CYS A 3 9.14 -4.10 2.56
CA CYS A 3 7.95 -3.48 1.97
C CYS A 3 8.29 -2.68 0.71
N ARG A 4 7.46 -2.75 -0.32
CA ARG A 4 7.53 -1.90 -1.52
C ARG A 4 6.23 -1.13 -1.72
N ILE A 5 6.34 0.18 -1.90
CA ILE A 5 5.20 1.09 -2.09
C ILE A 5 5.30 1.76 -3.46
N ALA A 6 4.28 1.64 -4.30
CA ALA A 6 4.14 2.46 -5.50
C ALA A 6 3.44 3.78 -5.14
N LEU A 7 4.06 4.92 -5.43
CA LEU A 7 3.52 6.24 -5.15
C LEU A 7 2.81 6.83 -6.38
N PRO A 8 1.97 7.86 -6.20
CA PRO A 8 1.37 8.59 -7.32
C PRO A 8 2.43 9.12 -8.29
N GLY A 9 2.22 8.92 -9.60
CA GLY A 9 3.14 9.41 -10.65
C GLY A 9 3.16 10.93 -10.80
N GLN A 10 2.20 11.63 -10.18
CA GLN A 10 2.02 13.07 -10.20
C GLN A 10 2.57 13.75 -8.93
N LEU A 11 3.41 13.07 -8.15
CA LEU A 11 3.90 13.59 -6.88
C LEU A 11 5.03 14.63 -7.04
N PHE A 12 5.77 14.60 -8.16
CA PHE A 12 6.92 15.47 -8.37
C PHE A 12 6.63 16.55 -9.41
N TYR A 13 6.91 17.81 -9.03
CA TYR A 13 6.71 18.98 -9.87
C TYR A 13 7.54 18.99 -11.17
N THR A 14 8.61 18.20 -11.23
CA THR A 14 9.61 18.27 -12.32
C THR A 14 9.64 17.04 -13.21
N THR A 15 8.99 15.93 -12.84
CA THR A 15 9.01 14.69 -13.64
C THR A 15 7.71 13.90 -13.48
N GLN A 16 7.15 13.40 -14.59
CA GLN A 16 6.00 12.46 -14.59
C GLN A 16 6.41 11.00 -14.34
N ILE A 17 7.64 10.77 -13.87
CA ILE A 17 8.16 9.41 -13.67
C ILE A 17 7.52 8.81 -12.41
N PRO A 18 6.94 7.60 -12.48
CA PRO A 18 6.40 6.94 -11.30
C PRO A 18 7.53 6.62 -10.32
N VAL A 19 7.30 6.89 -9.04
CA VAL A 19 8.28 6.65 -7.97
C VAL A 19 7.79 5.56 -7.03
N CYS A 20 8.72 4.84 -6.43
CA CYS A 20 8.40 3.83 -5.43
C CYS A 20 9.37 3.89 -4.24
N LEU A 21 8.87 3.55 -3.06
CA LEU A 21 9.65 3.45 -1.83
C LEU A 21 9.98 1.98 -1.53
N TRP A 22 11.22 1.75 -1.10
CA TRP A 22 11.73 0.43 -0.76
C TRP A 22 12.21 0.41 0.68
N PHE A 23 11.53 -0.39 1.51
CA PHE A 23 11.93 -0.62 2.88
C PHE A 23 12.68 -1.95 2.99
N LEU A 24 13.87 -1.89 3.56
CA LEU A 24 14.76 -3.02 3.76
C LEU A 24 15.04 -3.15 5.26
N THR A 25 15.01 -4.40 5.74
CA THR A 25 15.42 -4.73 7.10
C THR A 25 16.42 -5.88 7.06
N LYS A 26 17.36 -5.86 8.00
CA LYS A 26 18.31 -6.98 8.22
C LYS A 26 17.66 -8.14 8.98
N SER A 27 16.63 -7.86 9.79
CA SER A 27 15.90 -8.87 10.57
C SER A 27 14.40 -8.72 10.40
N LYS A 28 13.75 -9.85 10.12
CA LYS A 28 12.29 -10.00 10.03
C LYS A 28 11.73 -10.97 11.07
N ARG A 29 12.59 -11.49 11.96
CA ARG A 29 12.17 -12.38 13.03
C ARG A 29 11.25 -11.64 13.99
N ALA A 30 10.41 -12.39 14.68
CA ALA A 30 9.66 -11.86 15.80
C ALA A 30 10.63 -11.21 16.80
N ASP A 31 10.26 -10.02 17.26
CA ASP A 31 10.99 -9.35 18.32
C ASP A 31 10.04 -9.09 19.48
N SER A 32 10.17 -9.95 20.49
CA SER A 32 9.44 -9.88 21.75
C SER A 32 10.16 -9.01 22.80
N ARG A 33 11.40 -8.61 22.51
CA ARG A 33 12.19 -7.72 23.37
C ARG A 33 12.02 -6.33 22.79
N GLY A 34 10.98 -5.57 23.16
CA GLY A 34 10.73 -4.20 22.66
C GLY A 34 11.98 -3.31 22.73
N GLY A 35 12.81 -3.34 21.67
CA GLY A 35 14.25 -3.22 21.86
C GLY A 35 14.98 -2.71 20.64
N SER A 36 14.67 -1.48 20.27
CA SER A 36 15.66 -0.57 19.69
C SER A 36 15.57 0.75 20.43
N ARG A 37 16.60 1.07 21.22
CA ARG A 37 16.74 2.32 21.98
C ARG A 37 17.03 3.54 21.09
N THR A 38 17.01 3.37 19.76
CA THR A 38 17.41 4.39 18.77
C THR A 38 16.30 4.81 17.79
N ALA A 39 15.08 4.28 17.92
CA ALA A 39 13.96 4.65 17.05
C ALA A 39 13.06 5.70 17.72
N LEU A 40 12.62 6.70 16.95
CA LEU A 40 11.68 7.76 17.33
C LEU A 40 10.27 7.27 17.74
N THR A 41 10.06 5.96 17.85
CA THR A 41 8.75 5.34 18.09
C THR A 41 8.92 4.19 19.09
N PRO A 42 8.06 4.09 20.13
CA PRO A 42 8.10 2.99 21.10
C PRO A 42 8.08 1.65 20.36
N THR A 43 9.01 0.77 20.71
CA THR A 43 9.23 -0.50 20.02
C THR A 43 8.16 -1.50 20.42
N ALA A 44 7.04 -1.44 19.70
CA ALA A 44 5.98 -2.43 19.76
C ALA A 44 6.50 -3.82 19.34
N LEU A 45 5.91 -4.86 19.93
CA LEU A 45 6.18 -6.26 19.62
C LEU A 45 5.97 -6.48 18.12
N THR A 46 6.96 -7.07 17.44
CA THR A 46 6.84 -7.36 16.00
C THR A 46 6.68 -8.86 15.78
N ARG A 47 5.83 -9.23 14.82
CA ARG A 47 5.65 -10.64 14.44
C ARG A 47 6.80 -11.15 13.58
N ASP A 48 6.92 -12.47 13.51
CA ASP A 48 7.76 -13.10 12.49
C ASP A 48 7.11 -12.92 11.11
N ARG A 49 7.89 -12.39 10.18
CA ARG A 49 7.51 -12.13 8.78
C ARG A 49 8.60 -12.57 7.81
N GLN A 50 9.45 -13.50 8.23
CA GLN A 50 10.44 -14.09 7.34
C GLN A 50 9.74 -14.74 6.13
N GLY A 51 10.29 -14.51 4.93
CA GLY A 51 9.71 -15.02 3.69
C GLY A 51 8.55 -14.20 3.11
N GLU A 52 8.05 -13.18 3.81
CA GLU A 52 6.96 -12.33 3.34
C GLU A 52 7.44 -10.95 2.90
N THR A 53 6.79 -10.33 1.92
CA THR A 53 7.01 -8.93 1.53
C THR A 53 5.67 -8.23 1.42
N LEU A 54 5.56 -7.05 2.02
CA LEU A 54 4.37 -6.21 1.86
C LEU A 54 4.46 -5.41 0.56
N PHE A 55 3.43 -5.52 -0.27
CA PHE A 55 3.25 -4.68 -1.46
C PHE A 55 2.12 -3.70 -1.20
N MET A 56 2.37 -2.41 -1.44
CA MET A 56 1.35 -1.36 -1.35
C MET A 56 1.29 -0.55 -2.65
N ASP A 57 0.08 -0.31 -3.15
CA ASP A 57 -0.22 0.51 -4.30
C ASP A 57 -0.95 1.79 -3.87
N ALA A 58 -0.18 2.84 -3.65
CA ALA A 58 -0.68 4.14 -3.25
C ALA A 58 -0.86 5.09 -4.46
N ARG A 59 -0.82 4.59 -5.71
CA ARG A 59 -0.90 5.44 -6.91
C ARG A 59 -2.18 6.28 -6.98
N ASN A 60 -3.26 5.76 -6.39
CA ASN A 60 -4.57 6.42 -6.36
C ASN A 60 -4.78 7.32 -5.13
N ILE A 61 -3.86 7.31 -4.16
CA ILE A 61 -3.93 8.12 -2.93
C ILE A 61 -3.43 9.55 -3.20
N GLY A 62 -3.92 10.51 -2.42
CA GLY A 62 -3.53 11.91 -2.49
C GLY A 62 -4.56 12.78 -3.20
N SER A 63 -4.45 14.07 -2.96
CA SER A 63 -5.36 15.09 -3.49
C SER A 63 -4.68 15.87 -4.61
N MET A 64 -5.42 16.20 -5.66
CA MET A 64 -4.94 17.11 -6.71
C MET A 64 -4.80 18.52 -6.11
N VAL A 65 -3.60 19.07 -6.12
CA VAL A 65 -3.34 20.45 -5.69
C VAL A 65 -3.45 21.41 -6.87
N ASP A 66 -3.07 20.94 -8.06
CA ASP A 66 -3.32 21.60 -9.33
C ASP A 66 -3.76 20.57 -10.39
N ARG A 67 -3.81 20.96 -11.67
CA ARG A 67 -4.27 20.08 -12.77
C ARG A 67 -3.35 18.86 -13.01
N THR A 68 -2.11 18.92 -12.54
CA THR A 68 -1.03 17.99 -12.88
C THR A 68 -0.37 17.32 -11.68
N HIS A 69 -0.48 17.90 -10.49
CA HIS A 69 0.24 17.44 -9.30
C HIS A 69 -0.72 16.95 -8.21
N LYS A 70 -0.34 15.81 -7.61
CA LYS A 70 -0.96 15.26 -6.41
C LYS A 70 -0.05 15.49 -5.22
N GLU A 71 -0.63 15.84 -4.08
CA GLU A 71 0.06 15.82 -2.80
C GLU A 71 -0.56 14.78 -1.86
N LEU A 72 0.29 14.17 -1.05
CA LEU A 72 -0.13 13.31 0.04
C LEU A 72 -0.33 14.17 1.28
N THR A 73 -1.56 14.21 1.77
CA THR A 73 -1.88 14.88 3.03
C THR A 73 -1.28 14.11 4.21
N SER A 74 -1.20 14.74 5.38
CA SER A 74 -0.78 14.04 6.61
C SER A 74 -1.66 12.82 6.91
N ALA A 75 -2.95 12.85 6.53
CA ALA A 75 -3.86 11.72 6.69
C ALA A 75 -3.52 10.57 5.73
N ASP A 76 -3.18 10.87 4.47
CA ASP A 76 -2.73 9.87 3.49
C ASP A 76 -1.44 9.18 3.94
N ILE A 77 -0.48 9.97 4.42
CA ILE A 77 0.79 9.47 4.96
C ILE A 77 0.53 8.60 6.19
N ALA A 78 -0.33 9.05 7.11
CA ALA A 78 -0.70 8.28 8.30
C ALA A 78 -1.37 6.96 7.91
N TYR A 79 -2.26 6.94 6.92
CA TYR A 79 -2.90 5.72 6.45
C TYR A 79 -1.92 4.69 5.89
N ILE A 80 -0.97 5.13 5.06
CA ILE A 80 0.09 4.26 4.51
C ILE A 80 1.02 3.76 5.62
N ALA A 81 1.45 4.65 6.52
CA ALA A 81 2.31 4.32 7.63
C ALA A 81 1.64 3.33 8.60
N ASP A 82 0.40 3.60 8.99
CA ASP A 82 -0.40 2.73 9.86
C ASP A 82 -0.57 1.34 9.25
N THR A 83 -0.83 1.24 7.95
CA THR A 83 -0.97 -0.04 7.26
C THR A 83 0.33 -0.87 7.35
N TYR A 84 1.47 -0.24 7.09
CA TYR A 84 2.78 -0.88 7.24
C TYR A 84 3.07 -1.29 8.69
N HIS A 85 2.77 -0.41 9.64
CA HIS A 85 2.98 -0.70 11.06
C HIS A 85 2.09 -1.85 11.53
N ARG A 86 0.79 -1.84 11.20
CA ARG A 86 -0.13 -2.95 11.51
C ARG A 86 0.37 -4.28 10.94
N TRP A 87 0.85 -4.29 9.68
CA TRP A 87 1.41 -5.51 9.08
C TRP A 87 2.65 -6.03 9.81
N ARG A 88 3.45 -5.13 10.40
CA ARG A 88 4.69 -5.46 11.09
C ARG A 88 4.49 -5.89 12.54
N MET A 89 3.47 -5.37 13.21
CA MET A 89 3.25 -5.65 14.63
C MET A 89 2.74 -7.07 14.86
N ALA A 90 3.03 -7.59 16.05
CA ALA A 90 2.41 -8.79 16.56
C ALA A 90 0.98 -8.50 17.01
N ASP A 91 0.13 -9.51 16.93
CA ASP A 91 -1.25 -9.44 17.40
C ASP A 91 -1.24 -9.27 18.93
N THR A 92 -1.63 -8.09 19.41
CA THR A 92 -1.82 -7.83 20.84
C THR A 92 -3.29 -8.00 21.20
N CYS A 93 -3.76 -9.24 21.22
CA CYS A 93 -4.99 -9.61 21.88
C CYS A 93 -4.66 -10.13 23.29
N GLU A 94 -4.49 -9.21 24.24
CA GLU A 94 -4.59 -9.56 25.66
C GLU A 94 -6.02 -9.31 26.15
N ASP A 95 -6.47 -10.25 26.98
CA ASP A 95 -7.76 -10.35 27.67
C ASP A 95 -8.51 -9.01 27.89
N GLY A 96 -9.51 -8.75 27.03
CA GLY A 96 -10.53 -7.74 27.30
C GLY A 96 -10.29 -6.33 26.73
N GLY A 97 -9.34 -6.13 25.81
CA GLY A 97 -9.32 -4.86 25.06
C GLY A 97 -8.11 -4.68 24.16
N CYS A 98 -8.39 -4.53 22.86
CA CYS A 98 -7.41 -4.17 21.83
C CYS A 98 -6.82 -2.76 22.05
N LYS A 99 -5.82 -2.62 22.93
CA LYS A 99 -5.12 -1.35 23.17
C LYS A 99 -3.86 -1.26 22.31
N GLY A 100 -4.04 -0.96 21.02
CA GLY A 100 -2.94 -0.72 20.09
C GLY A 100 -3.30 0.07 18.83
N GLY A 101 -4.59 0.35 18.61
CA GLY A 101 -5.06 1.18 17.51
C GLY A 101 -5.76 2.43 18.01
N SER A 102 -5.80 3.47 17.18
CA SER A 102 -6.82 4.51 17.26
C SER A 102 -8.19 3.86 17.53
N ARG A 103 -9.04 4.47 18.38
CA ARG A 103 -10.30 3.95 18.95
C ARG A 103 -11.39 3.53 17.92
N THR A 104 -11.05 3.43 16.64
CA THR A 104 -12.00 3.34 15.53
C THR A 104 -11.58 2.36 14.41
N ALA A 105 -10.48 1.60 14.55
CA ALA A 105 -9.99 0.69 13.51
C ALA A 105 -9.53 -0.68 14.07
N PRO A 106 -9.67 -1.78 13.29
CA PRO A 106 -9.21 -3.11 13.70
C PRO A 106 -7.71 -3.08 14.04
N THR A 107 -7.34 -3.82 15.08
CA THR A 107 -5.96 -3.93 15.57
C THR A 107 -5.05 -4.76 14.66
N MET A 108 -5.63 -5.64 13.84
CA MET A 108 -4.92 -6.55 12.94
C MET A 108 -4.80 -5.99 11.52
N TYR A 109 -3.72 -6.38 10.85
CA TYR A 109 -3.54 -6.16 9.41
C TYR A 109 -4.47 -7.04 8.58
N VAL A 110 -4.98 -6.49 7.48
CA VAL A 110 -5.81 -7.19 6.49
C VAL A 110 -5.37 -6.77 5.09
N ASP A 111 -5.33 -7.72 4.16
CA ASP A 111 -5.10 -7.46 2.74
C ASP A 111 -6.29 -6.69 2.14
N ILE A 112 -6.01 -5.66 1.36
CA ILE A 112 -7.03 -4.81 0.72
C ILE A 112 -6.78 -4.80 -0.78
N ALA A 113 -7.75 -5.30 -1.54
CA ALA A 113 -7.69 -5.35 -3.00
C ALA A 113 -7.45 -3.96 -3.59
N GLY A 114 -6.47 -3.86 -4.49
CA GLY A 114 -6.05 -2.61 -5.12
C GLY A 114 -5.21 -1.68 -4.23
N PHE A 115 -4.95 -2.03 -2.95
CA PHE A 115 -4.15 -1.20 -2.05
C PHE A 115 -2.99 -1.95 -1.41
N CYS A 116 -3.20 -3.03 -0.66
CA CYS A 116 -2.11 -3.69 0.04
C CYS A 116 -2.26 -5.22 0.07
N LYS A 117 -1.14 -5.92 -0.05
CA LYS A 117 -1.09 -7.38 0.07
C LYS A 117 0.24 -7.87 0.63
N ALA A 118 0.21 -8.76 1.60
CA ALA A 118 1.36 -9.55 2.00
C ALA A 118 1.56 -10.73 1.04
N ALA A 119 2.69 -10.78 0.34
CA ALA A 119 3.01 -11.87 -0.58
C ALA A 119 4.22 -12.68 -0.09
N THR A 120 4.16 -13.99 -0.32
CA THR A 120 5.23 -14.91 0.07
C THR A 120 6.36 -14.92 -0.97
N LEU A 121 7.51 -15.47 -0.58
CA LEU A 121 8.62 -15.68 -1.51
C LEU A 121 8.23 -16.59 -2.68
N ALA A 122 7.32 -17.54 -2.46
CA ALA A 122 6.81 -18.40 -3.52
C ALA A 122 5.98 -17.59 -4.53
N ASP A 123 5.12 -16.69 -4.07
CA ASP A 123 4.34 -15.80 -4.95
C ASP A 123 5.25 -14.88 -5.78
N ILE A 124 6.30 -14.35 -5.15
CA ILE A 124 7.29 -13.51 -5.83
C ILE A 124 8.04 -14.30 -6.91
N LYS A 125 8.43 -15.55 -6.60
CA LYS A 125 9.10 -16.44 -7.55
C LYS A 125 8.17 -16.82 -8.73
N ALA A 126 6.90 -17.10 -8.45
CA ALA A 126 5.88 -17.38 -9.48
C ALA A 126 5.64 -16.18 -10.42
N ASN A 127 6.00 -14.98 -9.97
CA ASN A 127 5.92 -13.74 -10.71
C ASN A 127 7.28 -13.29 -11.30
N ASP A 128 8.22 -14.22 -11.50
CA ASP A 128 9.56 -13.96 -12.06
C ASP A 128 10.33 -12.85 -11.33
N TYR A 129 10.10 -12.72 -10.02
CA TYR A 129 10.67 -11.66 -9.19
C TYR A 129 10.30 -10.24 -9.64
N VAL A 130 9.22 -10.06 -10.41
CA VAL A 130 8.66 -8.74 -10.72
C VAL A 130 8.01 -8.18 -9.47
N LEU A 131 8.62 -7.16 -8.88
CA LEU A 131 8.19 -6.61 -7.58
C LEU A 131 7.15 -5.48 -7.70
N THR A 132 6.46 -5.29 -8.83
CA THR A 132 5.53 -4.17 -8.99
C THR A 132 4.25 -4.42 -8.18
N PRO A 133 3.86 -3.54 -7.22
CA PRO A 133 2.73 -3.81 -6.31
C PRO A 133 1.43 -4.21 -7.00
N GLY A 134 1.08 -3.57 -8.12
CA GLY A 134 -0.12 -3.88 -8.90
C GLY A 134 -0.26 -5.34 -9.34
N ARG A 135 0.85 -6.09 -9.41
CA ARG A 135 0.85 -7.54 -9.74
C ARG A 135 0.38 -8.41 -8.57
N TYR A 136 0.47 -7.89 -7.34
CA TYR A 136 0.13 -8.62 -6.12
C TYR A 136 -1.21 -8.15 -5.53
N VAL A 137 -1.46 -6.84 -5.48
CA VAL A 137 -2.62 -6.27 -4.79
C VAL A 137 -3.95 -6.47 -5.53
N GLY A 138 -3.91 -6.90 -6.80
CA GLY A 138 -5.11 -7.05 -7.64
C GLY A 138 -5.70 -5.69 -8.06
N ALA A 139 -6.92 -5.72 -8.60
CA ALA A 139 -7.69 -4.52 -8.88
C ALA A 139 -8.64 -4.24 -7.70
N ALA A 140 -8.77 -2.98 -7.30
CA ALA A 140 -9.91 -2.57 -6.50
C ALA A 140 -11.18 -2.83 -7.31
N GLU A 141 -12.27 -3.29 -6.68
CA GLU A 141 -13.56 -3.34 -7.35
C GLU A 141 -13.90 -1.93 -7.83
N ILE A 142 -13.86 -1.75 -9.16
CA ILE A 142 -14.39 -0.55 -9.79
C ILE A 142 -15.89 -0.66 -9.57
N ALA A 143 -16.50 0.29 -8.86
CA ALA A 143 -17.95 0.40 -8.84
C ALA A 143 -18.41 0.44 -10.30
N ASP A 144 -19.12 -0.61 -10.74
CA ASP A 144 -19.59 -0.73 -12.11
C ASP A 144 -20.41 0.51 -12.44
N ASP A 145 -19.87 1.34 -13.32
CA ASP A 145 -20.53 2.55 -13.81
C ASP A 145 -21.68 2.20 -14.77
N GLY A 146 -21.94 0.91 -15.01
CA GLY A 146 -22.99 0.38 -15.88
C GLY A 146 -22.70 0.62 -17.37
N ILE A 147 -21.50 1.09 -17.69
CA ILE A 147 -21.09 1.46 -19.05
C ILE A 147 -20.19 0.37 -19.61
N ALA A 148 -20.70 -0.36 -20.60
CA ALA A 148 -19.91 -1.35 -21.33
C ALA A 148 -18.60 -0.73 -21.86
N PHE A 149 -17.51 -1.52 -21.80
CA PHE A 149 -16.17 -1.10 -22.23
C PHE A 149 -16.14 -0.48 -23.64
N GLU A 150 -16.94 -1.04 -24.56
CA GLU A 150 -17.10 -0.51 -25.92
C GLU A 150 -17.67 0.92 -25.96
N THR A 151 -18.65 1.21 -25.10
CA THR A 151 -19.26 2.54 -24.99
C THR A 151 -18.28 3.55 -24.44
N LYS A 152 -17.41 3.14 -23.50
CA LYS A 152 -16.35 3.99 -22.92
C LYS A 152 -15.27 4.31 -23.96
N ILE A 153 -14.88 3.33 -24.77
CA ILE A 153 -13.96 3.53 -25.90
C ILE A 153 -14.56 4.45 -26.96
N ARG A 154 -15.81 4.23 -27.39
CA ARG A 154 -16.48 5.10 -28.36
C ARG A 154 -16.60 6.54 -27.87
N LYS A 155 -16.96 6.74 -26.60
CA LYS A 155 -17.02 8.08 -25.99
C LYS A 155 -15.66 8.78 -25.99
N ASN A 156 -14.59 8.05 -25.65
CA ASN A 156 -13.24 8.61 -25.66
C ASN A 156 -12.71 8.91 -27.08
N LEU A 157 -13.05 8.07 -28.07
CA LEU A 157 -12.72 8.30 -29.48
C LEU A 157 -13.49 9.49 -30.08
N ALA A 158 -14.77 9.65 -29.71
CA ALA A 158 -15.59 10.79 -30.13
C ALA A 158 -15.03 12.12 -29.58
N VAL A 159 -14.54 12.12 -28.33
CA VAL A 159 -13.88 13.29 -27.73
C VAL A 159 -12.56 13.64 -28.43
N LEU A 160 -11.89 12.66 -29.05
CA LEU A 160 -10.65 12.85 -29.81
C LEU A 160 -10.90 13.10 -31.31
N GLY A 161 -12.16 13.23 -31.74
CA GLY A 161 -12.51 13.54 -33.13
C GLY A 161 -12.38 12.37 -34.12
N TYR A 162 -12.31 11.13 -33.64
CA TYR A 162 -12.22 9.92 -34.46
C TYR A 162 -13.55 9.16 -34.59
N GLY A 163 -14.69 9.80 -34.27
CA GLY A 163 -16.01 9.21 -34.46
C GLY A 163 -16.66 9.76 -35.72
N GLU A 164 -16.82 8.92 -36.74
CA GLU A 164 -17.87 9.10 -37.77
C GLU A 164 -19.27 8.91 -37.17
#